data_AF-A0A9D2S4E0-F1
#
_entry.id   AF-A0A9D2S4E0-F1
#
_cell.length_a   1.000
_cell.length_b   1.000
_cell.length_c   1.000
_cell.angle_alpha   90.00
_cell.angle_beta   90.00
_cell.angle_gamma   90.00
#
_symmetry.space_group_name_H-M   'P 1'
#
loop_
_entity.id
_entity.type
_entity.pdbx_description
1 polymer ?
#
loop_
_entity_poly.entity_id
_entity_poly.type
_entity_poly.pdbx_seq_one_letter_code
_entity_poly.pdbx_strand_id
1 'polypeptide(L)'
;PTSPEFKEMLEFYNKLYEEGLLLPNFLTIDTKGWQDVMAASDSFITIDYLSRIDFFNNSMRESDPDFTMAYMAPPSFGENGVNKFAYSAKGVYGFVVSSQTKHLDEVLAYVDWMYSDEAKELLSWGRPGELYEEDAEGNRTWKTYTTAAEMKQDTGLQTFGFYQLYDFGGEMATFTEELRTATEEARQYDLQQQPVLAFTEEEQDVVNTIGTNIQTYVNEQISKFMLGERSFDEWDAYVAEVEALGLDQLKAVHESSYARVLAAQEG
;
A
#
# COMPACT_ATOMS: atom_id res chain seq x y z
N PRO A 1 -15.29 0.97 11.64
CA PRO A 1 -16.36 0.26 10.93
C PRO A 1 -17.79 0.56 11.42
N THR A 2 -17.99 1.20 12.58
CA THR A 2 -19.34 1.52 13.11
C THR A 2 -19.65 3.01 13.16
N SER A 3 -18.77 3.87 12.63
CA SER A 3 -18.98 5.33 12.67
C SER A 3 -19.95 5.79 11.57
N PRO A 4 -20.62 6.95 11.74
CA PRO A 4 -21.49 7.53 10.71
C PRO A 4 -20.77 7.77 9.37
N GLU A 5 -19.50 8.19 9.39
CA GLU A 5 -18.71 8.45 8.18
C GLU A 5 -18.43 7.15 7.42
N PHE A 6 -18.30 6.03 8.13
CA PHE A 6 -18.16 4.72 7.49
C PHE A 6 -19.46 4.31 6.79
N LYS A 7 -20.63 4.64 7.36
CA LYS A 7 -21.93 4.45 6.71
C LYS A 7 -22.02 5.26 5.41
N GLU A 8 -21.70 6.55 5.46
CA GLU A 8 -21.75 7.47 4.32
C GLU A 8 -20.85 6.98 3.16
N MET A 9 -19.65 6.48 3.48
CA MET A 9 -18.76 5.86 2.50
C MET A 9 -19.40 4.64 1.83
N LEU A 10 -20.06 3.76 2.59
CA LEU A 10 -20.72 2.57 2.04
C LEU A 10 -21.94 2.93 1.19
N GLU A 11 -22.72 3.92 1.60
CA GLU A 11 -23.85 4.46 0.82
C GLU A 11 -23.36 5.01 -0.52
N PHE A 12 -22.21 5.70 -0.54
CA PHE A 12 -21.59 6.17 -1.77
C PHE A 12 -21.17 5.01 -2.69
N TYR A 13 -20.51 3.97 -2.17
CA TYR A 13 -20.13 2.82 -2.99
C TYR A 13 -21.33 2.01 -3.49
N ASN A 14 -22.37 1.88 -2.67
CA ASN A 14 -23.62 1.26 -3.10
C ASN A 14 -24.27 2.06 -4.23
N LYS A 15 -24.32 3.39 -4.13
CA LYS A 15 -24.77 4.25 -5.23
C LYS A 15 -23.96 4.05 -6.50
N LEU A 16 -22.62 4.01 -6.42
CA LEU A 16 -21.77 3.75 -7.59
C LEU A 16 -22.07 2.37 -8.21
N TYR A 17 -22.37 1.36 -7.39
CA TYR A 17 -22.77 0.04 -7.86
C TYR A 17 -24.15 0.07 -8.56
N GLU A 18 -25.15 0.68 -7.94
CA GLU A 18 -26.51 0.80 -8.50
C GLU A 18 -26.55 1.61 -9.81
N GLU A 19 -25.72 2.64 -9.94
CA GLU A 19 -25.58 3.45 -11.15
C GLU A 19 -24.70 2.78 -12.22
N GLY A 20 -24.12 1.60 -11.95
CA GLY A 20 -23.28 0.85 -12.89
C GLY A 20 -21.91 1.46 -13.13
N LEU A 21 -21.41 2.28 -12.19
CA LEU A 21 -20.11 2.93 -12.23
C LEU A 21 -18.98 2.06 -11.65
N LEU A 22 -19.34 0.96 -10.97
CA LEU A 22 -18.40 -0.09 -10.55
C LEU A 22 -18.53 -1.31 -11.46
N LEU A 23 -17.42 -2.02 -11.65
CA LEU A 23 -17.44 -3.31 -12.33
C LEU A 23 -18.38 -4.27 -11.61
N PRO A 24 -19.27 -5.02 -12.29
CA PRO A 24 -20.20 -5.93 -11.63
C PRO A 24 -19.51 -6.99 -10.75
N ASN A 25 -18.28 -7.35 -11.08
CA ASN A 25 -17.44 -8.30 -10.37
C ASN A 25 -16.33 -7.64 -9.53
N PHE A 26 -16.46 -6.37 -9.14
CA PHE A 26 -15.39 -5.63 -8.44
C PHE A 26 -14.89 -6.33 -7.15
N LEU A 27 -15.74 -7.13 -6.48
CA LEU A 27 -15.38 -7.90 -5.28
C LEU A 27 -14.59 -9.18 -5.58
N THR A 28 -14.63 -9.67 -6.81
CA THR A 28 -14.10 -11.00 -7.20
C THR A 28 -13.10 -10.96 -8.35
N ILE A 29 -12.93 -9.81 -9.00
CA ILE A 29 -11.96 -9.62 -10.07
C ILE A 29 -10.54 -9.83 -9.54
N ASP A 30 -9.74 -10.60 -10.27
CA ASP A 30 -8.33 -10.77 -9.96
C ASP A 30 -7.48 -9.69 -10.64
N THR A 31 -6.20 -9.63 -10.29
CA THR A 31 -5.28 -8.61 -10.82
C THR A 31 -5.18 -8.67 -12.34
N LYS A 32 -5.23 -9.86 -12.96
CA LYS A 32 -5.11 -9.99 -14.41
C LYS A 32 -6.38 -9.52 -15.11
N GLY A 33 -7.56 -9.94 -14.64
CA GLY A 33 -8.84 -9.47 -15.16
C GLY A 33 -8.97 -7.96 -15.03
N TRP A 34 -8.55 -7.39 -13.89
CA TRP A 34 -8.52 -5.94 -13.71
C TRP A 34 -7.57 -5.24 -14.68
N GLN A 35 -6.36 -5.79 -14.91
CA GLN A 35 -5.42 -5.25 -15.91
C GLN A 35 -6.02 -5.25 -17.32
N ASP A 36 -6.68 -6.35 -17.70
CA ASP A 36 -7.31 -6.47 -19.02
C ASP A 36 -8.44 -5.44 -19.18
N VAL A 37 -9.22 -5.23 -18.12
CA VAL A 37 -10.24 -4.18 -18.08
C VAL A 37 -9.60 -2.79 -18.23
N MET A 38 -8.58 -2.44 -17.43
CA MET A 38 -7.93 -1.13 -17.53
C MET A 38 -7.26 -0.87 -18.89
N ALA A 39 -6.75 -1.92 -19.54
CA ALA A 39 -6.10 -1.83 -20.83
C ALA A 39 -7.09 -1.74 -22.01
N ALA A 40 -8.23 -2.45 -21.94
CA ALA A 40 -9.10 -2.65 -23.09
C ALA A 40 -10.50 -2.03 -22.98
N SER A 41 -10.89 -1.47 -21.83
CA SER A 41 -12.25 -0.98 -21.57
C SER A 41 -12.32 0.53 -21.34
N ASP A 42 -13.55 1.04 -21.22
CA ASP A 42 -13.86 2.41 -20.81
C ASP A 42 -13.60 2.70 -19.32
N SER A 43 -12.81 1.88 -18.62
CA SER A 43 -12.44 2.13 -17.23
C SER A 43 -11.39 3.23 -17.15
N PHE A 44 -11.70 4.33 -16.47
CA PHE A 44 -10.88 5.55 -16.50
C PHE A 44 -10.37 6.00 -15.12
N ILE A 45 -10.82 5.38 -14.02
CA ILE A 45 -10.36 5.68 -12.65
C ILE A 45 -10.09 4.36 -11.91
N THR A 46 -8.99 4.32 -11.17
CA THR A 46 -8.63 3.21 -10.28
C THR A 46 -7.84 3.71 -9.07
N ILE A 47 -7.75 2.87 -8.02
CA ILE A 47 -6.93 3.10 -6.84
C ILE A 47 -5.96 1.93 -6.73
N ASP A 48 -4.69 2.15 -7.06
CA ASP A 48 -3.62 1.15 -6.98
C ASP A 48 -2.27 1.88 -6.86
N TYR A 49 -1.16 1.12 -6.82
CA TYR A 49 0.21 1.65 -6.77
C TYR A 49 0.50 2.60 -7.95
N LEU A 50 1.22 3.69 -7.69
CA LEU A 50 1.62 4.66 -8.72
C LEU A 50 2.40 4.02 -9.87
N SER A 51 3.17 2.95 -9.59
CA SER A 51 3.90 2.19 -10.61
C SER A 51 3.01 1.61 -11.73
N ARG A 52 1.68 1.61 -11.55
CA ARG A 52 0.72 1.32 -12.62
C ARG A 52 0.77 2.32 -13.76
N ILE A 53 1.18 3.57 -13.52
CA ILE A 53 1.37 4.60 -14.57
C ILE A 53 2.35 4.06 -15.62
N ASP A 54 3.58 3.72 -15.23
CA ASP A 54 4.58 3.18 -16.16
C ASP A 54 4.15 1.82 -16.72
N PHE A 55 3.55 0.96 -15.90
CA PHE A 55 3.07 -0.36 -16.34
C PHE A 55 2.10 -0.27 -17.52
N PHE A 56 1.09 0.58 -17.43
CA PHE A 56 0.10 0.75 -18.50
C PHE A 56 0.62 1.65 -19.61
N ASN A 57 1.19 2.82 -19.30
CA ASN A 57 1.59 3.79 -20.32
C ASN A 57 2.65 3.21 -21.26
N ASN A 58 3.70 2.55 -20.74
CA ASN A 58 4.75 2.00 -21.59
C ASN A 58 4.21 0.90 -22.51
N SER A 59 3.38 0.01 -21.97
CA SER A 59 2.82 -1.12 -22.73
C SER A 59 1.74 -0.69 -23.73
N MET A 60 0.79 0.15 -23.32
CA MET A 60 -0.38 0.50 -24.13
C MET A 60 -0.01 1.45 -25.28
N ARG A 61 0.95 2.37 -25.05
CA ARG A 61 1.42 3.33 -26.07
C ARG A 61 2.14 2.70 -27.26
N GLU A 62 2.53 1.42 -27.17
CA GLU A 62 3.01 0.67 -28.34
C GLU A 62 1.91 0.50 -29.41
N SER A 63 0.65 0.42 -28.99
CA SER A 63 -0.52 0.20 -29.86
C SER A 63 -1.45 1.41 -29.95
N ASP A 64 -1.52 2.24 -28.91
CA ASP A 64 -2.30 3.47 -28.83
C ASP A 64 -1.43 4.59 -28.25
N PRO A 65 -0.69 5.34 -29.09
CA PRO A 65 0.25 6.36 -28.64
C PRO A 65 -0.34 7.46 -27.76
N ASP A 66 -1.67 7.65 -27.81
CA ASP A 66 -2.37 8.68 -27.03
C ASP A 66 -2.83 8.15 -25.66
N PHE A 67 -2.76 6.83 -25.41
CA PHE A 67 -3.13 6.23 -24.13
C PHE A 67 -2.35 6.87 -22.98
N THR A 68 -3.04 7.33 -21.94
CA THR A 68 -2.40 7.93 -20.77
C THR A 68 -3.19 7.61 -19.50
N MET A 69 -2.54 6.90 -18.57
CA MET A 69 -2.89 6.84 -17.17
C MET A 69 -2.08 7.89 -16.42
N ALA A 70 -2.77 8.76 -15.68
CA ALA A 70 -2.15 9.84 -14.92
C ALA A 70 -2.55 9.77 -13.44
N TYR A 71 -1.73 10.35 -12.59
CA TYR A 71 -2.11 10.56 -11.20
C TYR A 71 -3.28 11.54 -11.11
N MET A 72 -4.20 11.27 -10.19
CA MET A 72 -5.28 12.15 -9.83
C MET A 72 -5.16 12.44 -8.33
N ALA A 73 -5.02 13.72 -7.98
CA ALA A 73 -5.08 14.15 -6.59
C ALA A 73 -6.40 13.65 -5.95
N PRO A 74 -6.38 13.10 -4.72
CA PRO A 74 -7.57 12.56 -4.09
C PRO A 74 -8.65 13.65 -3.98
N PRO A 75 -9.88 13.41 -4.49
CA PRO A 75 -10.97 14.34 -4.30
C PRO A 75 -11.35 14.38 -2.81
N SER A 76 -11.76 15.55 -2.32
CA SER A 76 -12.45 15.65 -1.03
C SER A 76 -13.82 14.97 -1.12
N PHE A 77 -14.24 14.26 -0.07
CA PHE A 77 -15.51 13.55 -0.02
C PHE A 77 -16.43 14.06 1.09
N GLY A 78 -17.69 14.39 0.78
CA GLY A 78 -18.63 14.92 1.75
C GLY A 78 -18.27 16.33 2.26
N GLU A 79 -19.02 16.84 3.25
CA GLU A 79 -18.83 18.20 3.78
C GLU A 79 -17.52 18.35 4.57
N ASN A 80 -17.08 17.27 5.24
CA ASN A 80 -15.89 17.26 6.10
C ASN A 80 -14.68 16.54 5.48
N GLY A 81 -14.78 16.15 4.20
CA GLY A 81 -13.72 15.43 3.52
C GLY A 81 -12.45 16.25 3.37
N VAL A 82 -11.32 15.59 3.58
CA VAL A 82 -10.01 16.13 3.22
C VAL A 82 -9.52 15.45 1.95
N ASN A 83 -8.79 16.19 1.13
CA ASN A 83 -8.09 15.67 -0.04
C ASN A 83 -6.83 14.91 0.40
N LYS A 84 -7.00 13.76 1.04
CA LYS A 84 -5.89 12.97 1.58
C LYS A 84 -6.06 11.47 1.33
N PHE A 85 -4.93 10.78 1.16
CA PHE A 85 -4.84 9.33 1.17
C PHE A 85 -4.28 8.83 2.50
N ALA A 86 -4.69 7.62 2.91
CA ALA A 86 -4.08 6.96 4.04
C ALA A 86 -2.60 6.67 3.74
N TYR A 87 -1.71 7.00 4.69
CA TYR A 87 -0.30 6.64 4.59
C TYR A 87 -0.17 5.12 4.44
N SER A 88 0.33 4.68 3.28
CA SER A 88 0.30 3.27 2.87
C SER A 88 1.64 2.55 3.02
N ALA A 89 2.74 3.27 3.24
CA ALA A 89 4.07 2.72 3.48
C ALA A 89 4.22 2.16 4.92
N LYS A 90 3.36 1.22 5.30
CA LYS A 90 3.27 0.61 6.65
C LYS A 90 4.03 -0.72 6.80
N GLY A 91 4.76 -1.14 5.77
CA GLY A 91 5.40 -2.46 5.75
C GLY A 91 6.47 -2.64 6.81
N VAL A 92 6.33 -3.67 7.64
CA VAL A 92 7.42 -4.19 8.50
C VAL A 92 8.01 -5.40 7.78
N TYR A 93 9.01 -5.15 6.96
CA TYR A 93 9.73 -6.19 6.21
C TYR A 93 11.15 -6.26 6.72
N GLY A 94 11.67 -7.47 6.88
CA GLY A 94 13.02 -7.68 7.37
C GLY A 94 13.44 -9.13 7.31
N PHE A 95 14.67 -9.38 7.73
CA PHE A 95 15.20 -10.73 7.86
C PHE A 95 14.81 -11.34 9.20
N VAL A 96 14.48 -12.63 9.17
CA VAL A 96 14.34 -13.44 10.39
C VAL A 96 15.46 -14.47 10.38
N VAL A 97 16.26 -14.48 11.44
CA VAL A 97 17.37 -15.43 11.58
C VAL A 97 16.87 -16.68 12.28
N SER A 98 17.03 -17.83 11.63
CA SER A 98 16.70 -19.12 12.23
C SER A 98 17.53 -19.38 13.47
N SER A 99 16.88 -19.78 14.57
CA SER A 99 17.55 -20.18 15.81
C SER A 99 18.46 -21.41 15.66
N GLN A 100 18.40 -22.10 14.52
CA GLN A 100 19.20 -23.29 14.21
C GLN A 100 20.45 -22.97 13.37
N THR A 101 20.69 -21.70 13.01
CA THR A 101 21.89 -21.35 12.23
C THR A 101 23.16 -21.65 13.02
N LYS A 102 24.18 -22.19 12.31
CA LYS A 102 25.53 -22.38 12.86
C LYS A 102 26.46 -21.20 12.55
N HIS A 103 25.94 -20.19 11.83
CA HIS A 103 26.67 -19.05 11.30
C HIS A 103 26.01 -17.74 11.74
N LEU A 104 25.72 -17.62 13.04
CA LEU A 104 24.97 -16.48 13.56
C LEU A 104 25.75 -15.17 13.34
N ASP A 105 27.03 -15.16 13.67
CA ASP A 105 27.87 -13.96 13.57
C ASP A 105 28.01 -13.50 12.11
N GLU A 106 28.16 -14.43 11.15
CA GLU A 106 28.26 -14.11 9.73
C GLU A 106 26.95 -13.59 9.16
N VAL A 107 25.81 -14.16 9.57
CA VAL A 107 24.49 -13.67 9.15
C VAL A 107 24.23 -12.27 9.69
N LEU A 108 24.55 -12.03 10.97
CA LEU A 108 24.40 -10.70 11.57
C LEU A 108 25.35 -9.68 10.93
N ALA A 109 26.60 -10.07 10.62
CA ALA A 109 27.54 -9.20 9.92
C ALA A 109 27.04 -8.83 8.50
N TYR A 110 26.39 -9.76 7.80
CA TYR A 110 25.81 -9.48 6.48
C TYR A 110 24.60 -8.52 6.57
N VAL A 111 23.72 -8.71 7.55
CA VAL A 111 22.59 -7.81 7.78
C VAL A 111 23.08 -6.42 8.21
N ASP A 112 24.09 -6.34 9.07
CA ASP A 112 24.72 -5.09 9.48
C ASP A 112 25.37 -4.37 8.29
N TRP A 113 26.07 -5.11 7.42
CA TRP A 113 26.62 -4.55 6.18
C TRP A 113 25.54 -3.90 5.30
N MET A 114 24.32 -4.43 5.23
CA MET A 114 23.21 -3.82 4.47
C MET A 114 22.78 -2.43 4.98
N TYR A 115 23.18 -2.04 6.19
CA TYR A 115 22.98 -0.69 6.73
C TYR A 115 24.16 0.25 6.47
N SER A 116 25.27 -0.24 5.91
CA SER A 116 26.40 0.60 5.52
C SER A 116 26.07 1.50 4.32
N ASP A 117 26.77 2.63 4.20
CA ASP A 117 26.65 3.51 3.04
C ASP A 117 27.02 2.79 1.73
N GLU A 118 28.02 1.90 1.78
CA GLU A 118 28.44 1.09 0.64
C GLU A 118 27.30 0.18 0.16
N ALA A 119 26.65 -0.55 1.07
CA ALA A 119 25.56 -1.43 0.71
C ALA A 119 24.31 -0.65 0.28
N LYS A 120 23.98 0.45 0.97
CA LYS A 120 22.88 1.33 0.55
C LYS A 120 23.10 1.79 -0.89
N GLU A 121 24.29 2.27 -1.22
CA GLU A 121 24.64 2.70 -2.57
C GLU A 121 24.53 1.55 -3.58
N LEU A 122 25.20 0.43 -3.31
CA LEU A 122 25.24 -0.73 -4.22
C LEU A 122 23.85 -1.35 -4.43
N LEU A 123 23.05 -1.49 -3.38
CA LEU A 123 21.74 -2.14 -3.44
C LEU A 123 20.65 -1.20 -3.96
N SER A 124 20.93 0.10 -4.09
CA SER A 124 20.00 1.09 -4.66
C SER A 124 20.30 1.52 -6.07
N TRP A 125 21.58 1.63 -6.41
CA TRP A 125 22.01 2.08 -7.73
C TRP A 125 22.67 0.98 -8.54
N GLY A 126 23.13 -0.10 -7.91
CA GLY A 126 23.98 -1.07 -8.57
C GLY A 126 25.41 -0.59 -8.69
N ARG A 127 26.17 -1.19 -9.62
CA ARG A 127 27.57 -0.83 -9.87
C ARG A 127 27.64 0.25 -10.96
N PRO A 128 28.48 1.29 -10.80
CA PRO A 128 28.75 2.26 -11.86
C PRO A 128 29.28 1.58 -13.12
N GLY A 129 28.78 1.99 -14.29
CA GLY A 129 29.10 1.40 -15.59
C GLY A 129 28.41 0.06 -15.90
N GLU A 130 27.71 -0.53 -14.92
CA GLU A 130 26.89 -1.72 -15.13
C GLU A 130 25.39 -1.38 -15.16
N LEU A 131 24.91 -0.69 -14.12
CA LEU A 131 23.48 -0.34 -13.96
C LEU A 131 23.20 1.15 -14.01
N TYR A 132 24.23 2.00 -13.85
CA TYR A 132 24.09 3.43 -14.09
C TYR A 132 25.38 4.04 -14.61
N GLU A 133 25.25 5.14 -15.34
CA GLU A 133 26.33 6.04 -15.71
C GLU A 133 26.24 7.33 -14.88
N GLU A 134 27.38 7.92 -14.52
CA GLU A 134 27.46 9.19 -13.80
C GLU A 134 28.23 10.21 -14.64
N ASP A 135 27.66 11.41 -14.84
CA ASP A 135 28.34 12.49 -15.56
C ASP A 135 29.34 13.25 -14.67
N ALA A 136 30.05 14.21 -15.26
CA ALA A 136 31.08 14.98 -14.56
C ALA A 136 30.51 15.90 -13.46
N GLU A 137 29.21 16.18 -13.53
CA GLU A 137 28.44 17.00 -12.60
C GLU A 137 27.83 16.16 -11.46
N GLY A 138 27.94 14.83 -11.53
CA GLY A 138 27.44 13.87 -10.54
C GLY A 138 25.99 13.42 -10.77
N ASN A 139 25.40 13.72 -11.95
CA ASN A 139 24.07 13.22 -12.28
C ASN A 139 24.14 11.77 -12.74
N ARG A 140 23.27 10.94 -12.19
CA ARG A 140 23.21 9.50 -12.48
C ARG A 140 22.07 9.19 -13.43
N THR A 141 22.36 8.40 -14.45
CA THR A 141 21.38 7.86 -15.39
C THR A 141 21.36 6.35 -15.29
N TRP A 142 20.22 5.79 -14.87
CA TRP A 142 20.04 4.35 -14.77
C TRP A 142 19.89 3.69 -16.15
N LYS A 143 20.34 2.44 -16.24
CA LYS A 143 20.08 1.55 -17.36
C LYS A 143 18.57 1.39 -17.53
N THR A 144 18.08 1.52 -18.77
CA THR A 144 16.67 1.35 -19.08
C THR A 144 16.32 -0.12 -19.33
N TYR A 145 15.12 -0.49 -18.91
CA TYR A 145 14.52 -1.80 -19.13
C TYR A 145 13.17 -1.64 -19.79
N THR A 146 12.73 -2.66 -20.55
CA THR A 146 11.44 -2.59 -21.24
C THR A 146 10.29 -2.67 -20.23
N THR A 147 10.45 -3.49 -19.20
CA THR A 147 9.45 -3.67 -18.14
C THR A 147 10.08 -3.67 -16.76
N ALA A 148 9.29 -3.29 -15.74
CA ALA A 148 9.72 -3.42 -14.35
C ALA A 148 10.01 -4.88 -13.97
N ALA A 149 9.33 -5.86 -14.56
CA ALA A 149 9.58 -7.28 -14.29
C ALA A 149 10.96 -7.73 -14.79
N GLU A 150 11.34 -7.32 -16.00
CA GLU A 150 12.67 -7.57 -16.58
C GLU A 150 13.76 -6.93 -15.70
N MET A 151 13.57 -5.67 -15.29
CA MET A 151 14.49 -4.96 -14.41
C MET A 151 14.71 -5.71 -13.09
N LYS A 152 13.63 -6.10 -12.41
CA LYS A 152 13.70 -6.84 -11.14
C LYS A 152 14.42 -8.18 -11.29
N GLN A 153 14.17 -8.88 -12.39
CA GLN A 153 14.81 -10.17 -12.66
C GLN A 153 16.31 -10.03 -12.93
N ASP A 154 16.73 -9.01 -13.68
CA ASP A 154 18.13 -8.77 -14.05
C ASP A 154 18.94 -8.25 -12.85
N THR A 155 18.33 -7.44 -12.00
CA THR A 155 19.07 -6.65 -10.99
C THR A 155 18.81 -7.05 -9.53
N GLY A 156 17.66 -7.67 -9.24
CA GLY A 156 17.16 -7.88 -7.88
C GLY A 156 16.61 -6.61 -7.20
N LEU A 157 16.69 -5.44 -7.83
CA LEU A 157 16.15 -4.18 -7.31
C LEU A 157 14.65 -4.32 -6.99
N GLN A 158 14.14 -3.61 -5.98
CA GLN A 158 12.74 -3.68 -5.53
C GLN A 158 12.25 -5.10 -5.14
N THR A 159 13.16 -6.05 -4.87
CA THR A 159 12.82 -7.37 -4.35
C THR A 159 12.90 -7.38 -2.83
N PHE A 160 11.88 -7.92 -2.16
CA PHE A 160 11.89 -8.05 -0.71
C PHE A 160 13.08 -8.88 -0.24
N GLY A 161 13.78 -8.38 0.78
CA GLY A 161 14.98 -9.02 1.32
C GLY A 161 16.23 -8.82 0.46
N PHE A 162 16.21 -7.91 -0.52
CA PHE A 162 17.43 -7.50 -1.22
C PHE A 162 18.22 -6.42 -0.45
N TYR A 163 17.51 -5.58 0.31
CA TYR A 163 18.08 -4.45 1.06
C TYR A 163 17.46 -4.32 2.47
N GLN A 164 18.14 -3.57 3.34
CA GLN A 164 17.60 -3.11 4.62
C GLN A 164 17.47 -1.59 4.65
N LEU A 165 18.52 -0.89 4.24
CA LEU A 165 18.50 0.54 3.96
C LEU A 165 18.65 0.77 2.46
N TYR A 166 17.89 1.72 1.93
CA TYR A 166 17.82 1.99 0.50
C TYR A 166 17.75 3.49 0.21
N ASP A 167 18.39 3.93 -0.87
CA ASP A 167 18.27 5.27 -1.41
C ASP A 167 17.13 5.35 -2.42
N PHE A 168 16.03 6.00 -2.02
CA PHE A 168 14.87 6.18 -2.89
C PHE A 168 15.20 6.92 -4.20
N GLY A 169 16.28 7.71 -4.23
CA GLY A 169 16.78 8.33 -5.46
C GLY A 169 17.11 7.30 -6.56
N GLY A 170 17.68 6.15 -6.20
CA GLY A 170 17.99 5.08 -7.14
C GLY A 170 16.73 4.46 -7.75
N GLU A 171 15.65 4.35 -6.97
CA GLU A 171 14.36 3.86 -7.47
C GLU A 171 13.70 4.90 -8.38
N MET A 172 13.65 6.16 -7.96
CA MET A 172 13.09 7.26 -8.77
C MET A 172 13.84 7.48 -10.10
N ALA A 173 15.13 7.11 -10.16
CA ALA A 173 15.90 7.14 -11.39
C ALA A 173 15.44 6.09 -12.43
N THR A 174 14.76 5.02 -11.99
CA THR A 174 14.17 4.01 -12.88
C THR A 174 12.79 4.41 -13.42
N PHE A 175 12.16 5.43 -12.83
CA PHE A 175 10.82 5.88 -13.22
C PHE A 175 10.87 6.75 -14.47
N THR A 176 9.82 6.67 -15.29
CA THR A 176 9.56 7.73 -16.28
C THR A 176 9.30 9.06 -15.59
N GLU A 177 9.37 10.16 -16.35
CA GLU A 177 9.06 11.49 -15.81
C GLU A 177 7.61 11.60 -15.31
N GLU A 178 6.66 10.88 -15.93
CA GLU A 178 5.26 10.87 -15.52
C GLU A 178 5.09 10.24 -14.14
N LEU A 179 5.68 9.06 -13.93
CA LEU A 179 5.65 8.37 -12.65
C LEU A 179 6.43 9.14 -11.56
N ARG A 180 7.57 9.74 -11.93
CA ARG A 180 8.36 10.57 -11.01
C ARG A 180 7.55 11.76 -10.50
N THR A 181 6.95 12.52 -11.42
CA THR A 181 6.10 13.68 -11.09
C THR A 181 4.92 13.25 -10.21
N ALA A 182 4.25 12.16 -10.57
CA ALA A 182 3.16 11.60 -9.77
C ALA A 182 3.60 11.20 -8.35
N THR A 183 4.80 10.62 -8.21
CA THR A 183 5.36 10.23 -6.90
C THR A 183 5.65 11.43 -6.02
N GLU A 184 6.18 12.51 -6.58
CA GLU A 184 6.44 13.75 -5.85
C GLU A 184 5.15 14.46 -5.43
N GLU A 185 4.17 14.52 -6.34
CA GLU A 185 2.87 15.13 -6.08
C GLU A 185 2.08 14.35 -5.02
N ALA A 186 1.99 13.02 -5.14
CA ALA A 186 1.16 12.19 -4.28
C ALA A 186 1.49 12.34 -2.78
N ARG A 187 2.77 12.54 -2.46
CA ARG A 187 3.25 12.72 -1.07
C ARG A 187 2.65 13.94 -0.36
N GLN A 188 2.22 14.95 -1.12
CA GLN A 188 1.54 16.12 -0.57
C GLN A 188 0.16 15.78 0.00
N TYR A 189 -0.43 14.68 -0.48
CA TYR A 189 -1.75 14.22 -0.11
C TYR A 189 -1.74 13.06 0.88
N ASP A 190 -0.58 12.63 1.38
CA ASP A 190 -0.54 11.62 2.43
C ASP A 190 -1.04 12.19 3.78
N LEU A 191 -1.80 11.37 4.50
CA LEU A 191 -1.98 11.51 5.94
C LEU A 191 -0.66 11.23 6.66
N GLN A 192 -0.52 11.76 7.87
CA GLN A 192 0.63 11.45 8.71
C GLN A 192 0.65 9.95 9.06
N GLN A 193 1.85 9.37 9.04
CA GLN A 193 2.06 8.00 9.48
C GLN A 193 1.55 7.85 10.93
N GLN A 194 0.69 6.86 11.14
CA GLN A 194 0.22 6.52 12.49
C GLN A 194 1.27 5.63 13.17
N PRO A 195 1.47 5.76 14.49
CA PRO A 195 2.34 4.88 15.27
C PRO A 195 2.02 3.40 15.05
N VAL A 196 3.06 2.57 14.96
CA VAL A 196 2.90 1.11 14.92
C VAL A 196 2.61 0.63 16.33
N LEU A 197 1.44 0.01 16.53
CA LEU A 197 1.04 -0.54 17.82
C LEU A 197 1.90 -1.76 18.18
N ALA A 198 2.31 -1.83 19.45
CA ALA A 198 3.10 -2.92 19.99
C ALA A 198 2.32 -3.59 21.12
N PHE A 199 1.58 -4.65 20.82
CA PHE A 199 0.72 -5.35 21.77
C PHE A 199 1.51 -6.24 22.74
N THR A 200 1.01 -6.40 23.97
CA THR A 200 1.43 -7.48 24.87
C THR A 200 0.90 -8.84 24.38
N GLU A 201 1.36 -9.96 24.93
CA GLU A 201 0.83 -11.29 24.58
C GLU A 201 -0.69 -11.38 24.80
N GLU A 202 -1.18 -10.91 25.97
CA GLU A 202 -2.62 -10.90 26.28
C GLU A 202 -3.44 -10.00 25.35
N GLU A 203 -2.91 -8.82 25.02
CA GLU A 203 -3.53 -7.91 24.05
C GLU A 203 -3.54 -8.53 22.65
N GLN A 204 -2.46 -9.22 22.26
CA GLN A 204 -2.34 -9.88 20.97
C GLN A 204 -3.35 -11.03 20.83
N ASP A 205 -3.64 -11.77 21.90
CA ASP A 205 -4.68 -12.79 21.91
C ASP A 205 -6.07 -12.20 21.63
N VAL A 206 -6.38 -11.02 22.20
CA VAL A 206 -7.63 -10.29 21.90
C VAL A 206 -7.69 -9.88 20.43
N VAL A 207 -6.60 -9.35 19.88
CA VAL A 207 -6.52 -8.97 18.46
C VAL A 207 -6.73 -10.18 17.56
N ASN A 208 -6.06 -11.30 17.85
CA ASN A 208 -6.11 -12.50 17.01
C ASN A 208 -7.45 -13.24 17.08
N THR A 209 -8.20 -13.09 18.18
CA THR A 209 -9.51 -13.74 18.36
C THR A 209 -10.65 -12.79 18.02
N ILE A 210 -10.92 -11.82 18.89
CA ILE A 210 -12.01 -10.85 18.77
C ILE A 210 -11.80 -9.99 17.51
N GLY A 211 -10.58 -9.50 17.28
CA GLY A 211 -10.28 -8.68 16.11
C GLY A 211 -10.53 -9.40 14.79
N THR A 212 -10.06 -10.64 14.65
CA THR A 212 -10.29 -11.47 13.45
C THR A 212 -11.78 -11.80 13.24
N ASN A 213 -12.53 -12.10 14.32
CA ASN A 213 -13.96 -12.35 14.24
C ASN A 213 -14.74 -11.11 13.78
N ILE A 214 -14.43 -9.94 14.36
CA ILE A 214 -15.00 -8.66 13.95
C ILE A 214 -14.65 -8.38 12.48
N GLN A 215 -13.40 -8.53 12.07
CA GLN A 215 -12.98 -8.27 10.69
C GLN A 215 -13.73 -9.15 9.69
N THR A 216 -13.86 -10.46 9.99
CA THR A 216 -14.56 -11.41 9.12
C THR A 216 -16.02 -11.00 8.95
N TYR A 217 -16.71 -10.74 10.06
CA TYR A 217 -18.10 -10.31 10.05
C TYR A 217 -18.29 -8.97 9.32
N VAL A 218 -17.45 -7.98 9.65
CA VAL A 218 -17.49 -6.64 9.04
C VAL A 218 -17.27 -6.71 7.52
N ASN A 219 -16.29 -7.49 7.03
CA ASN A 219 -16.04 -7.63 5.60
C ASN A 219 -17.22 -8.26 4.84
N GLU A 220 -17.87 -9.27 5.45
CA GLU A 220 -19.08 -9.87 4.88
C GLU A 220 -20.22 -8.85 4.79
N GLN A 221 -20.47 -8.10 5.87
CA GLN A 221 -21.55 -7.12 5.90
C GLN A 221 -21.31 -5.92 4.98
N ILE A 222 -20.07 -5.43 4.90
CA ILE A 222 -19.68 -4.37 3.96
C ILE A 222 -20.00 -4.79 2.53
N SER A 223 -19.65 -6.01 2.15
CA SER A 223 -19.94 -6.55 0.82
C SER A 223 -21.45 -6.54 0.54
N LYS A 224 -22.25 -6.97 1.51
CA LYS A 224 -23.72 -6.97 1.40
C LYS A 224 -24.30 -5.56 1.29
N PHE A 225 -23.82 -4.59 2.07
CA PHE A 225 -24.25 -3.19 1.96
C PHE A 225 -23.89 -2.60 0.59
N MET A 226 -22.66 -2.80 0.11
CA MET A 226 -22.23 -2.29 -1.19
C MET A 226 -23.06 -2.87 -2.34
N LEU A 227 -23.38 -4.16 -2.29
CA LEU A 227 -24.21 -4.84 -3.30
C LEU A 227 -25.73 -4.59 -3.15
N GLY A 228 -26.16 -3.88 -2.11
CA GLY A 228 -27.58 -3.66 -1.82
C GLY A 228 -28.32 -4.90 -1.27
N GLU A 229 -27.59 -5.92 -0.85
CA GLU A 229 -28.15 -7.15 -0.24
C GLU A 229 -28.56 -6.96 1.23
N ARG A 230 -28.06 -5.90 1.89
CA ARG A 230 -28.47 -5.47 3.23
C ARG A 230 -28.88 -4.00 3.19
N SER A 231 -30.04 -3.66 3.76
CA SER A 231 -30.54 -2.29 3.76
C SER A 231 -29.81 -1.42 4.78
N PHE A 232 -29.51 -0.17 4.43
CA PHE A 232 -28.96 0.84 5.36
C PHE A 232 -29.94 1.23 6.49
N ASP A 233 -31.21 0.82 6.42
CA ASP A 233 -32.15 0.89 7.55
C ASP A 233 -31.75 -0.07 8.68
N GLU A 234 -30.96 -1.11 8.38
CA GLU A 234 -30.45 -2.08 9.35
C GLU A 234 -29.09 -1.67 9.93
N TRP A 235 -28.66 -0.43 9.70
CA TRP A 235 -27.35 0.06 10.14
C TRP A 235 -27.17 -0.02 11.66
N ASP A 236 -28.17 0.39 12.44
CA ASP A 236 -28.07 0.38 13.90
C ASP A 236 -28.00 -1.07 14.43
N ALA A 237 -28.67 -2.00 13.75
CA ALA A 237 -28.55 -3.43 14.05
C ALA A 237 -27.14 -3.95 13.74
N TYR A 238 -26.56 -3.56 12.59
CA TYR A 238 -25.18 -3.87 12.25
C TYR A 238 -24.18 -3.36 13.30
N VAL A 239 -24.35 -2.11 13.76
CA VAL A 239 -23.49 -1.54 14.81
C VAL A 239 -23.60 -2.36 16.09
N ALA A 240 -24.81 -2.69 16.53
CA ALA A 240 -25.04 -3.51 17.72
C ALA A 240 -24.45 -4.92 17.59
N GLU A 241 -24.51 -5.52 16.40
CA GLU A 241 -23.90 -6.83 16.10
C GLU A 241 -22.37 -6.77 16.22
N VAL A 242 -21.73 -5.73 15.67
CA VAL A 242 -20.27 -5.53 15.81
C VAL A 242 -19.88 -5.26 17.26
N GLU A 243 -20.66 -4.48 18.00
CA GLU A 243 -20.44 -4.24 19.43
C GLU A 243 -20.53 -5.53 20.24
N ALA A 244 -21.54 -6.36 19.97
CA ALA A 244 -21.75 -7.65 20.63
C ALA A 244 -20.61 -8.66 20.35
N LEU A 245 -19.86 -8.50 19.26
CA LEU A 245 -18.66 -9.30 18.98
C LEU A 245 -17.45 -8.90 19.84
N GLY A 246 -17.54 -7.82 20.64
CA GLY A 246 -16.48 -7.38 21.54
C GLY A 246 -15.70 -6.16 21.05
N LEU A 247 -16.32 -5.28 20.26
CA LEU A 247 -15.66 -4.08 19.71
C LEU A 247 -15.03 -3.21 20.81
N ASP A 248 -15.70 -3.05 21.96
CA ASP A 248 -15.18 -2.23 23.05
C ASP A 248 -13.92 -2.82 23.68
N GLN A 249 -13.84 -4.15 23.79
CA GLN A 249 -12.63 -4.82 24.27
C GLN A 249 -11.47 -4.63 23.28
N LEU A 250 -11.75 -4.74 21.98
CA LEU A 250 -10.75 -4.51 20.95
C LEU A 250 -10.25 -3.06 20.97
N LYS A 251 -11.16 -2.08 21.10
CA LYS A 251 -10.82 -0.65 21.21
C LYS A 251 -9.93 -0.39 22.43
N ALA A 252 -10.29 -0.91 23.60
CA ALA A 252 -9.50 -0.72 24.82
C ALA A 252 -8.07 -1.24 24.68
N VAL A 253 -7.89 -2.40 24.02
CA VAL A 253 -6.55 -2.95 23.71
C VAL A 253 -5.76 -2.03 22.78
N HIS A 254 -6.39 -1.51 21.74
CA HIS A 254 -5.74 -0.57 20.81
C HIS A 254 -5.36 0.74 21.50
N GLU A 255 -6.24 1.30 22.32
CA GLU A 255 -5.98 2.53 23.08
C GLU A 255 -4.86 2.36 24.10
N SER A 256 -4.84 1.24 24.84
CA SER A 256 -3.76 0.86 25.76
C SER A 256 -2.40 0.80 25.06
N SER A 257 -2.34 0.06 23.95
CA SER A 257 -1.12 -0.08 23.15
C SER A 257 -0.68 1.27 22.56
N TYR A 258 -1.62 2.07 22.06
CA TYR A 258 -1.35 3.38 21.49
C TYR A 258 -0.74 4.34 22.52
N ALA A 259 -1.35 4.44 23.71
CA ALA A 259 -0.84 5.29 24.79
C ALA A 259 0.58 4.87 25.23
N ARG A 260 0.83 3.57 25.30
CA ARG A 260 2.16 3.02 25.63
C ARG A 260 3.21 3.35 24.57
N VAL A 261 2.87 3.24 23.29
CA VAL A 261 3.78 3.58 22.18
C VAL A 261 4.09 5.07 22.16
N LEU A 262 3.10 5.94 22.34
CA LEU A 262 3.34 7.39 22.41
C LEU A 262 4.26 7.77 23.56
N ALA A 263 4.03 7.22 24.75
CA ALA A 263 4.89 7.49 25.91
C ALA A 263 6.35 7.05 25.69
N ALA A 264 6.58 5.98 24.92
CA ALA A 264 7.92 5.51 24.59
C ALA A 264 8.63 6.34 23.51
N GLN A 265 7.88 7.12 22.70
CA GLN A 265 8.45 8.01 21.68
C GLN A 265 8.86 9.38 22.25
N GLU A 266 8.29 9.78 23.38
CA GLU A 266 8.59 11.05 24.06
C GLU A 266 9.77 10.98 25.04
N GLY A 267 10.25 9.76 25.37
CA GLY A 267 11.34 9.50 26.32
C GLY A 267 12.65 9.13 25.66
#